data_AF-A0A397GEB7-F1
#
_entry.id   AF-A0A397GEB7-F1
#
_cell.length_a   1.000
_cell.length_b   1.000
_cell.length_c   1.000
_cell.angle_alpha   90.00
_cell.angle_beta   90.00
_cell.angle_gamma   90.00
#
_symmetry.space_group_name_H-M   'P 1'
#
loop_
_entity.id
_entity.type
_entity.pdbx_description
1 polymer ?
#
loop_
_entity_poly.entity_id
_entity_poly.type
_entity_poly.pdbx_seq_one_letter_code
_entity_poly.pdbx_strand_id
1 'polypeptide(L)'
;MKPAQLKKTAVLPSKHAISSEEGTSSKNPPAKKQKSGKKGESSTVKKLIEELTVEITPSTNISLPPPSQATTSDSIDFTHLYQEIINAESLNDSASQNMIRSYYNFGKGLVDRLNHYKKSNRERASLILVNNEVREQLPEDITDNTLYKKRERARKIYELFDNIGVSRISYVKSFSAITISKLSWDEIDYIIIACTAPRSRDLTS
;
A
#
# COMPACT_ATOMS: atom_id res chain seq x y z
N MET A 1 5.12 -53.33 45.97
CA MET A 1 3.74 -53.26 46.49
C MET A 1 3.15 -51.90 46.13
N LYS A 2 1.96 -51.88 45.53
CA LYS A 2 1.05 -50.71 45.37
C LYS A 2 -0.23 -51.05 46.17
N PRO A 3 -1.02 -50.10 46.69
CA PRO A 3 -1.99 -49.30 45.90
C PRO A 3 -2.02 -47.79 46.27
N ALA A 4 -2.40 -46.85 45.39
CA ALA A 4 -3.76 -46.35 45.02
C ALA A 4 -4.58 -45.85 46.24
N GLN A 5 -5.13 -44.61 46.25
CA GLN A 5 -6.46 -44.19 45.74
C GLN A 5 -6.53 -42.63 45.71
N LEU A 6 -6.98 -41.94 44.62
CA LEU A 6 -8.38 -41.52 44.29
C LEU A 6 -8.95 -40.44 45.26
N LYS A 7 -9.72 -39.39 44.91
CA LYS A 7 -10.41 -38.88 43.70
C LYS A 7 -11.18 -37.58 44.12
N LYS A 8 -11.39 -36.63 43.18
CA LYS A 8 -12.58 -35.72 43.00
C LYS A 8 -13.01 -34.82 44.19
N THR A 9 -13.65 -33.64 44.08
CA THR A 9 -14.61 -33.09 43.12
C THR A 9 -14.74 -31.56 43.31
N ALA A 10 -15.33 -30.89 42.32
CA ALA A 10 -15.74 -29.49 42.27
C ALA A 10 -16.77 -29.06 43.34
N VAL A 11 -17.06 -27.75 43.44
CA VAL A 11 -18.41 -27.14 43.31
C VAL A 11 -18.39 -25.63 43.60
N LEU A 12 -19.00 -24.85 42.69
CA LEU A 12 -19.41 -23.44 42.83
C LEU A 12 -20.34 -23.21 44.03
N PRO A 13 -20.56 -21.95 44.44
CA PRO A 13 -21.94 -21.53 44.62
C PRO A 13 -22.30 -20.22 43.91
N SER A 14 -23.58 -20.18 43.51
CA SER A 14 -24.33 -19.09 42.91
C SER A 14 -25.56 -18.82 43.78
N LYS A 15 -26.19 -17.64 43.58
CA LYS A 15 -27.52 -17.16 44.04
C LYS A 15 -27.56 -16.55 45.45
N HIS A 16 -28.39 -15.57 45.81
CA HIS A 16 -29.24 -14.52 45.18
C HIS A 16 -29.90 -13.77 46.36
N ALA A 17 -30.20 -12.47 46.23
CA ALA A 17 -31.36 -11.72 46.80
C ALA A 17 -31.12 -10.21 46.58
N ILE A 18 -31.76 -9.48 45.66
CA ILE A 18 -33.17 -9.00 45.54
C ILE A 18 -33.53 -7.89 46.56
N SER A 19 -33.77 -6.67 46.06
CA SER A 19 -34.98 -5.81 46.19
C SER A 19 -34.59 -4.32 46.11
N SER A 20 -34.90 -3.59 45.02
CA SER A 20 -36.08 -2.72 44.80
C SER A 20 -36.08 -1.50 45.77
N GLU A 21 -36.22 -0.23 45.37
CA GLU A 21 -37.25 0.39 44.52
C GLU A 21 -36.84 1.73 43.87
N GLU A 22 -37.74 2.18 43.01
CA GLU A 22 -37.87 3.28 42.05
C GLU A 22 -37.49 4.73 42.44
N GLY A 23 -37.22 5.54 41.40
CA GLY A 23 -37.23 7.01 41.44
C GLY A 23 -37.08 7.65 40.06
N THR A 24 -38.17 8.25 39.58
CA THR A 24 -38.42 8.79 38.23
C THR A 24 -37.64 10.06 37.83
N SER A 25 -37.53 10.27 36.51
CA SER A 25 -37.68 11.55 35.77
C SER A 25 -36.47 12.06 34.95
N SER A 26 -36.60 11.86 33.64
CA SER A 26 -36.41 12.81 32.53
C SER A 26 -35.20 13.78 32.53
N LYS A 27 -34.30 13.59 31.54
CA LYS A 27 -33.69 14.65 30.70
C LYS A 27 -32.73 14.04 29.64
N ASN A 28 -33.17 13.99 28.38
CA ASN A 28 -32.25 13.93 27.23
C ASN A 28 -31.50 15.27 27.10
N PRO A 29 -30.22 15.25 26.66
CA PRO A 29 -29.88 15.98 25.44
C PRO A 29 -28.71 15.32 24.64
N PRO A 30 -28.29 15.86 23.49
CA PRO A 30 -28.89 15.66 22.18
C PRO A 30 -27.98 14.84 21.24
N ALA A 31 -28.59 14.32 20.18
CA ALA A 31 -27.95 13.66 19.06
C ALA A 31 -26.65 14.32 18.61
N LYS A 32 -25.53 13.62 18.78
CA LYS A 32 -24.33 13.87 17.96
C LYS A 32 -24.69 13.49 16.53
N LYS A 33 -25.05 14.50 15.73
CA LYS A 33 -24.98 14.43 14.27
C LYS A 33 -23.57 13.97 13.92
N GLN A 34 -23.43 12.69 13.59
CA GLN A 34 -22.34 12.21 12.76
C GLN A 34 -22.52 12.88 11.40
N LYS A 35 -21.91 14.06 11.24
CA LYS A 35 -21.80 14.69 9.95
C LYS A 35 -20.81 13.85 9.16
N SER A 36 -21.35 12.99 8.30
CA SER A 36 -20.58 12.29 7.27
C SER A 36 -19.81 13.34 6.45
N GLY A 37 -18.53 13.49 6.74
CA GLY A 37 -17.61 14.27 5.93
C GLY A 37 -17.09 13.44 4.77
N LYS A 38 -18.00 12.99 3.90
CA LYS A 38 -17.67 12.31 2.64
C LYS A 38 -17.20 13.38 1.64
N LYS A 39 -15.93 13.78 1.68
CA LYS A 39 -15.31 14.62 0.64
C LYS A 39 -13.77 14.68 0.74
N GLY A 40 -13.11 13.52 0.69
CA GLY A 40 -11.64 13.44 0.65
C GLY A 40 -11.10 12.27 -0.18
N GLU A 41 -11.83 11.15 -0.20
CA GLU A 41 -11.46 9.88 -0.87
C GLU A 41 -11.46 9.92 -2.41
N SER A 42 -11.75 11.07 -3.04
CA SER A 42 -11.95 11.11 -4.49
C SER A 42 -10.83 11.80 -5.30
N SER A 43 -9.85 12.49 -4.70
CA SER A 43 -8.83 13.18 -5.50
C SER A 43 -7.61 12.30 -5.79
N THR A 44 -7.06 11.63 -4.77
CA THR A 44 -5.84 10.82 -4.89
C THR A 44 -6.04 9.60 -5.79
N VAL A 45 -7.09 8.81 -5.53
CA VAL A 45 -7.43 7.62 -6.32
C VAL A 45 -7.71 7.96 -7.77
N LYS A 46 -8.51 9.01 -8.04
CA LYS A 46 -8.83 9.44 -9.41
C LYS A 46 -7.59 9.89 -10.17
N LYS A 47 -6.71 10.68 -9.54
CA LYS A 47 -5.45 11.12 -10.16
C LYS A 47 -4.52 9.95 -10.47
N LEU A 48 -4.45 8.95 -9.59
CA LEU A 48 -3.65 7.76 -9.84
C LEU A 48 -4.21 6.94 -11.00
N ILE A 49 -5.53 6.75 -11.06
CA ILE A 49 -6.19 6.10 -12.21
C ILE A 49 -5.90 6.87 -13.50
N GLU A 50 -5.99 8.19 -13.48
CA GLU A 50 -5.69 9.04 -14.64
C GLU A 50 -4.26 8.79 -15.15
N GLU A 51 -3.24 8.88 -14.28
CA GLU A 51 -1.84 8.59 -14.63
C GLU A 51 -1.66 7.17 -15.18
N LEU A 52 -2.27 6.16 -14.55
CA LEU A 52 -2.16 4.76 -14.95
C LEU A 52 -2.89 4.45 -16.27
N THR A 53 -3.85 5.29 -16.68
CA THR A 53 -4.74 5.07 -17.83
C THR A 53 -4.34 5.88 -19.06
N VAL A 54 -3.38 6.80 -18.95
CA VAL A 54 -2.86 7.59 -20.08
C VAL A 54 -2.35 6.65 -21.18
N GLU A 55 -2.94 6.78 -22.37
CA GLU A 55 -2.40 6.13 -23.57
C GLU A 55 -1.12 6.82 -23.98
N ILE A 56 -0.14 6.04 -24.45
CA ILE A 56 1.15 6.53 -24.93
C ILE A 56 0.88 7.55 -26.04
N THR A 57 0.90 8.83 -25.71
CA THR A 57 1.25 9.84 -26.70
C THR A 57 2.76 9.78 -26.80
N PRO A 58 3.34 9.56 -27.99
CA PRO A 58 4.78 9.64 -28.15
C PRO A 58 5.17 11.06 -27.76
N SER A 59 5.65 11.21 -26.53
CA SER A 59 6.23 12.46 -26.06
C SER A 59 7.41 12.71 -26.98
N THR A 60 7.39 13.87 -27.62
CA THR A 60 8.41 14.33 -28.54
C THR A 60 9.77 14.11 -27.89
N ASN A 61 10.53 13.13 -28.39
CA ASN A 61 11.93 12.92 -28.02
C ASN A 61 12.70 14.13 -28.55
N ILE A 62 12.69 15.23 -27.79
CA ILE A 62 13.62 16.32 -28.01
C ILE A 62 14.95 15.78 -27.51
N SER A 63 15.78 15.33 -28.46
CA SER A 63 17.17 14.97 -28.21
C SER A 63 17.85 16.17 -27.56
N LEU A 64 18.10 16.07 -26.25
CA LEU A 64 18.78 17.12 -25.50
C LEU A 64 20.26 17.16 -25.89
N PRO A 65 20.82 18.37 -26.15
CA PRO A 65 22.25 18.53 -26.34
C PRO A 65 23.02 18.22 -25.04
N PRO A 66 24.31 17.85 -25.14
CA PRO A 66 25.12 17.50 -23.98
C PRO A 66 25.29 18.69 -23.02
N PRO A 67 25.56 18.43 -21.73
CA PRO A 67 25.77 19.48 -20.74
C PRO A 67 27.02 20.30 -21.11
N SER A 68 26.80 21.56 -21.51
CA SER A 68 27.87 22.54 -21.67
C SER A 68 28.35 23.01 -20.28
N GLN A 69 29.66 23.02 -20.07
CA GLN A 69 30.28 23.42 -18.81
C GLN A 69 30.21 24.94 -18.58
N ALA A 70 29.97 25.29 -17.32
CA ALA A 70 30.29 26.55 -16.63
C ALA A 70 29.83 27.88 -17.27
N THR A 71 28.76 28.46 -16.73
CA THR A 71 28.43 29.87 -16.93
C THR A 71 29.41 30.76 -16.15
N THR A 72 30.24 31.49 -16.88
CA THR A 72 30.97 32.66 -16.36
C THR A 72 29.99 33.80 -16.03
N SER A 73 30.31 34.52 -14.97
CA SER A 73 29.50 35.42 -14.12
C SER A 73 28.70 36.58 -14.76
N ASP A 74 28.61 36.76 -16.08
CA ASP A 74 28.10 38.02 -16.64
C ASP A 74 26.73 37.92 -17.36
N SER A 75 26.15 36.74 -17.51
CA SER A 75 24.80 36.59 -18.07
C SER A 75 24.09 35.36 -17.51
N ILE A 76 22.95 35.57 -16.84
CA ILE A 76 22.09 34.48 -16.38
C ILE A 76 21.41 33.86 -17.60
N ASP A 77 21.74 32.60 -17.90
CA ASP A 77 21.06 31.82 -18.93
C ASP A 77 19.83 31.11 -18.34
N PHE A 78 18.67 31.76 -18.42
CA PHE A 78 17.40 31.17 -17.98
C PHE A 78 17.00 29.91 -18.75
N THR A 79 17.49 29.71 -19.98
CA THR A 79 17.25 28.48 -20.74
C THR A 79 17.95 27.32 -20.06
N HIS A 80 19.21 27.50 -19.69
CA HIS A 80 19.97 26.51 -18.93
C HIS A 80 19.30 26.19 -17.59
N LEU A 81 18.94 27.22 -16.80
CA LEU A 81 18.28 27.03 -15.51
C LEU A 81 16.94 26.30 -15.63
N TYR A 82 16.15 26.59 -16.67
CA TYR A 82 14.90 25.86 -16.93
C TYR A 82 15.16 24.40 -17.31
N GLN A 83 16.16 24.12 -18.15
CA GLN A 83 16.55 22.74 -18.48
C GLN A 83 17.04 21.96 -17.27
N GLU A 84 17.77 22.59 -16.34
CA GLU A 84 18.16 21.97 -15.08
C GLU A 84 16.94 21.53 -14.25
N ILE A 85 15.88 22.34 -14.22
CA ILE A 85 14.63 21.98 -13.54
C ILE A 85 14.00 20.74 -14.19
N ILE A 86 13.83 20.74 -15.51
CA ILE A 86 13.24 19.61 -16.25
C ILE A 86 14.05 18.32 -16.04
N ASN A 87 15.38 18.42 -16.06
CA ASN A 87 16.26 17.29 -15.82
C ASN A 87 16.12 16.75 -14.38
N ALA A 88 16.07 17.65 -13.39
CA ALA A 88 15.88 17.26 -11.98
C ALA A 88 14.51 16.59 -11.75
N GLU A 89 13.45 17.10 -12.37
CA GLU A 89 12.10 16.50 -12.33
C GLU A 89 12.11 15.08 -12.94
N SER A 90 12.71 14.91 -14.12
CA SER A 90 12.81 13.60 -14.77
C SER A 90 13.63 12.58 -13.95
N LEU A 91 14.68 13.03 -13.26
CA LEU A 91 15.47 12.19 -12.37
C LEU A 91 14.66 11.78 -11.13
N ASN A 92 13.89 12.71 -10.56
CA ASN A 92 13.00 12.42 -9.44
C ASN A 92 11.88 11.43 -9.80
N ASP A 93 11.29 11.57 -10.99
CA ASP A 93 10.30 10.62 -11.53
C ASP A 93 10.92 9.21 -11.63
N SER A 94 12.10 9.13 -12.26
CA SER A 94 12.84 7.87 -12.42
C SER A 94 13.19 7.23 -11.07
N ALA A 95 13.64 8.03 -10.10
CA ALA A 95 13.94 7.56 -8.75
C ALA A 95 12.69 7.02 -8.03
N SER A 96 11.56 7.73 -8.16
CA SER A 96 10.27 7.32 -7.59
C SER A 96 9.78 6.00 -8.20
N GLN A 97 9.87 5.86 -9.52
CA GLN A 97 9.50 4.64 -10.24
C GLN A 97 10.41 3.46 -9.87
N ASN A 98 11.72 3.68 -9.73
CA ASN A 98 12.66 2.67 -9.27
C ASN A 98 12.35 2.21 -7.83
N MET A 99 11.93 3.12 -6.96
CA MET A 99 11.50 2.77 -5.62
C MET A 99 10.22 1.92 -5.64
N ILE A 100 9.24 2.27 -6.48
CA ILE A 100 8.01 1.47 -6.68
C ILE A 100 8.38 0.07 -7.21
N ARG A 101 9.24 -0.03 -8.22
CA ARG A 101 9.70 -1.30 -8.79
C ARG A 101 10.43 -2.17 -7.76
N SER A 102 11.23 -1.56 -6.88
CA SER A 102 11.91 -2.28 -5.79
C SER A 102 10.91 -2.88 -4.81
N TYR A 103 9.86 -2.14 -4.44
CA TYR A 103 8.78 -2.66 -3.60
C TYR A 103 7.95 -3.73 -4.31
N TYR A 104 7.67 -3.57 -5.61
CA TYR A 104 7.01 -4.61 -6.42
C TYR A 104 7.81 -5.91 -6.39
N ASN A 105 9.10 -5.86 -6.67
CA ASN A 105 9.97 -7.04 -6.67
C ASN A 105 10.05 -7.70 -5.29
N PHE A 106 10.15 -6.90 -4.23
CA PHE A 106 10.13 -7.43 -2.86
C PHE A 106 8.78 -8.11 -2.54
N GLY A 107 7.66 -7.48 -2.91
CA GLY A 107 6.32 -8.05 -2.72
C GLY A 107 6.12 -9.34 -3.50
N LYS A 108 6.56 -9.38 -4.75
CA LYS A 108 6.56 -10.59 -5.58
C LYS A 108 7.36 -11.71 -4.93
N GLY A 109 8.57 -11.41 -4.43
CA GLY A 109 9.39 -12.38 -3.70
C GLY A 109 8.70 -12.96 -2.47
N LEU A 110 7.98 -12.13 -1.69
CA LEU A 110 7.19 -12.61 -0.55
C LEU A 110 6.09 -13.59 -0.98
N VAL A 111 5.37 -13.29 -2.07
CA VAL A 111 4.31 -14.15 -2.59
C VAL A 111 4.87 -15.44 -3.18
N ASP A 112 5.97 -15.37 -3.93
CA ASP A 112 6.64 -16.55 -4.48
C ASP A 112 7.12 -17.50 -3.36
N ARG A 113 7.73 -16.96 -2.29
CA ARG A 113 8.13 -17.77 -1.12
C ARG A 113 6.93 -18.31 -0.35
N LEU A 114 5.86 -17.53 -0.21
CA LEU A 114 4.63 -18.01 0.41
C LEU A 114 4.04 -19.19 -0.36
N ASN A 115 3.96 -19.08 -1.68
CA ASN A 115 3.49 -20.13 -2.58
C ASN A 115 4.38 -21.37 -2.52
N HIS A 116 5.71 -21.19 -2.43
CA HIS A 116 6.64 -22.28 -2.22
C HIS A 116 6.34 -23.05 -0.93
N TYR A 117 6.21 -22.36 0.21
CA TYR A 117 5.93 -23.02 1.48
C TYR A 117 4.52 -23.61 1.57
N LYS A 118 3.54 -23.04 0.88
CA LYS A 118 2.16 -23.57 0.80
C LYS A 118 2.10 -24.96 0.14
N LYS A 119 3.12 -25.37 -0.62
CA LYS A 119 3.20 -26.72 -1.23
C LYS A 119 3.27 -27.85 -0.19
N SER A 120 3.84 -27.57 0.98
CA SER A 120 4.11 -28.60 2.02
C SER A 120 3.57 -28.22 3.39
N ASN A 121 2.95 -27.05 3.55
CA ASN A 121 2.53 -26.51 4.85
C ASN A 121 1.14 -25.87 4.77
N ARG A 122 0.44 -25.82 5.91
CA ARG A 122 -0.77 -25.01 6.05
C ARG A 122 -0.43 -23.53 5.98
N GLU A 123 -1.37 -22.71 5.50
CA GLU A 123 -1.18 -21.27 5.29
C GLU A 123 -0.54 -20.53 6.46
N ARG A 124 -1.02 -20.75 7.70
CA ARG A 124 -0.43 -20.12 8.89
C ARG A 124 1.05 -20.46 9.08
N ALA A 125 1.43 -21.72 8.85
CA ALA A 125 2.81 -22.14 8.96
C ALA A 125 3.66 -21.56 7.82
N SER A 126 3.13 -21.53 6.59
CA SER A 126 3.79 -20.90 5.45
C SER A 126 4.09 -19.41 5.70
N LEU A 127 3.15 -18.66 6.28
CA LEU A 127 3.35 -17.25 6.62
C LEU A 127 4.45 -17.04 7.69
N ILE A 128 4.51 -17.92 8.69
CA ILE A 128 5.57 -17.89 9.72
C ILE A 128 6.93 -18.15 9.07
N LEU A 129 7.02 -19.16 8.19
CA LEU A 129 8.26 -19.51 7.50
C LEU A 129 8.78 -18.35 6.62
N VAL A 130 7.92 -17.68 5.86
CA VAL A 130 8.31 -16.48 5.08
C VAL A 130 8.80 -15.37 6.00
N ASN A 131 8.10 -15.10 7.11
CA ASN A 131 8.50 -14.02 8.03
C ASN A 131 9.85 -14.31 8.69
N ASN A 132 10.11 -15.56 9.08
CA ASN A 132 11.38 -15.97 9.66
C ASN A 132 12.50 -15.86 8.62
N GLU A 133 12.30 -16.38 7.41
CA GLU A 133 13.29 -16.30 6.33
C GLU A 133 13.66 -14.85 5.99
N VAL A 134 12.67 -13.96 5.89
CA VAL A 134 12.91 -12.54 5.66
C VAL A 134 13.69 -11.92 6.84
N ARG A 135 13.39 -12.33 8.09
CA ARG A 135 14.08 -11.78 9.26
C ARG A 135 15.54 -12.24 9.33
N GLU A 136 15.82 -13.49 8.95
CA GLU A 136 17.15 -14.09 8.92
C GLU A 136 18.06 -13.46 7.85
N GLN A 137 17.48 -13.02 6.72
CA GLN A 137 18.23 -12.41 5.61
C GLN A 137 18.47 -10.90 5.76
N LEU A 138 17.83 -10.25 6.75
CA LEU A 138 17.90 -8.81 6.93
C LEU A 138 18.79 -8.43 8.12
N PRO A 139 19.41 -7.23 8.07
CA PRO A 139 20.20 -6.70 9.18
C PRO A 139 19.46 -6.74 10.52
N GLU A 140 20.20 -6.99 11.60
CA GLU A 140 19.62 -7.16 12.93
C GLU A 140 19.06 -5.85 13.52
N ASP A 141 19.60 -4.70 13.10
CA ASP A 141 19.24 -3.35 13.54
C ASP A 141 17.86 -2.87 13.03
N ILE A 142 17.26 -3.58 12.06
CA ILE A 142 15.93 -3.26 11.57
C ILE A 142 14.87 -3.71 12.59
N THR A 143 14.08 -2.76 13.09
CA THR A 143 12.97 -3.07 14.01
C THR A 143 11.83 -3.78 13.30
N ASP A 144 11.13 -4.66 14.02
CA ASP A 144 9.98 -5.42 13.49
C ASP A 144 8.88 -4.51 12.92
N ASN A 145 8.63 -3.36 13.54
CA ASN A 145 7.67 -2.36 13.05
C ASN A 145 8.10 -1.77 11.70
N THR A 146 9.39 -1.51 11.51
CA THR A 146 9.93 -1.00 10.24
C THR A 146 9.79 -2.03 9.15
N LEU A 147 10.16 -3.27 9.46
CA LEU A 147 10.05 -4.40 8.55
C LEU A 147 8.59 -4.67 8.17
N TYR A 148 7.67 -4.68 9.15
CA TYR A 148 6.24 -4.81 8.92
C TYR A 148 5.70 -3.75 7.95
N LYS A 149 6.03 -2.47 8.18
CA LYS A 149 5.63 -1.37 7.28
C LYS A 149 6.18 -1.54 5.86
N LYS A 150 7.42 -1.99 5.71
CA LYS A 150 8.02 -2.25 4.40
C LYS A 150 7.33 -3.42 3.69
N ARG A 151 7.02 -4.52 4.39
CA ARG A 151 6.28 -5.66 3.83
C ARG A 151 4.87 -5.28 3.41
N GLU A 152 4.12 -4.56 4.24
CA GLU A 152 2.75 -4.14 3.90
C GLU A 152 2.74 -3.23 2.67
N ARG A 153 3.69 -2.29 2.59
CA ARG A 153 3.88 -1.45 1.39
C ARG A 153 4.19 -2.29 0.15
N ALA A 154 5.10 -3.26 0.28
CA ALA A 154 5.46 -4.15 -0.81
C ALA A 154 4.27 -4.98 -1.29
N ARG A 155 3.47 -5.50 -0.36
CA ARG A 155 2.28 -6.29 -0.66
C ARG A 155 1.25 -5.48 -1.46
N LYS A 156 0.96 -4.25 -1.02
CA LYS A 156 0.03 -3.34 -1.73
C LYS A 156 0.51 -2.97 -3.13
N ILE A 157 1.79 -2.65 -3.27
CA ILE A 157 2.39 -2.30 -4.56
C ILE A 157 2.40 -3.51 -5.49
N TYR A 158 2.76 -4.69 -4.98
CA TYR A 158 2.71 -5.93 -5.74
C TYR A 158 1.28 -6.21 -6.23
N GLU A 159 0.29 -6.23 -5.32
CA GLU A 159 -1.10 -6.48 -5.69
C GLU A 159 -1.58 -5.54 -6.80
N LEU A 160 -1.33 -4.24 -6.67
CA LEU A 160 -1.75 -3.25 -7.66
C LEU A 160 -1.13 -3.54 -9.03
N PHE A 161 0.21 -3.60 -9.11
CA PHE A 161 0.92 -3.66 -10.39
C PHE A 161 0.99 -5.06 -11.01
N ASP A 162 0.81 -6.13 -10.23
CA ASP A 162 0.68 -7.47 -10.78
C ASP A 162 -0.64 -7.62 -11.54
N ASN A 163 -1.71 -7.00 -11.05
CA ASN A 163 -3.03 -7.05 -11.68
C ASN A 163 -3.19 -6.08 -12.86
N ILE A 164 -2.66 -4.85 -12.79
CA ILE A 164 -2.78 -3.87 -13.90
C ILE A 164 -1.64 -3.93 -14.93
N GLY A 165 -0.56 -4.66 -14.61
CA GLY A 165 0.64 -4.80 -15.41
C GLY A 165 1.83 -3.98 -14.90
N VAL A 166 2.98 -4.63 -14.76
CA VAL A 166 4.23 -4.03 -14.24
C VAL A 166 4.73 -2.87 -15.10
N SER A 167 4.44 -2.88 -16.40
CA SER A 167 4.74 -1.78 -17.30
C SER A 167 4.06 -0.48 -16.88
N ARG A 168 2.94 -0.54 -16.15
CA ARG A 168 2.22 0.65 -15.68
C ARG A 168 3.01 1.49 -14.68
N ILE A 169 4.04 0.93 -14.03
CA ILE A 169 4.91 1.67 -13.11
C ILE A 169 5.56 2.88 -13.81
N SER A 170 5.89 2.77 -15.11
CA SER A 170 6.54 3.88 -15.83
C SER A 170 5.62 5.09 -16.08
N TYR A 171 4.30 4.94 -15.87
CA TYR A 171 3.35 6.05 -16.01
C TYR A 171 3.14 6.82 -14.72
N VAL A 172 3.63 6.30 -13.58
CA VAL A 172 3.52 6.98 -12.30
C VAL A 172 4.53 8.11 -12.22
N LYS A 173 4.02 9.35 -12.11
CA LYS A 173 4.84 10.57 -11.98
C LYS A 173 4.63 11.22 -10.61
N SER A 174 3.37 11.45 -10.22
CA SER A 174 3.07 12.24 -9.02
C SER A 174 3.02 11.42 -7.72
N PHE A 175 3.16 10.09 -7.80
CA PHE A 175 2.98 9.20 -6.66
C PHE A 175 4.25 8.46 -6.27
N SER A 176 4.60 8.55 -5.00
CA SER A 176 5.65 7.71 -4.42
C SER A 176 5.09 6.37 -3.93
N ALA A 177 5.97 5.38 -3.73
CA ALA A 177 5.64 4.13 -3.06
C ALA A 177 4.98 4.35 -1.68
N ILE A 178 5.37 5.41 -0.96
CA ILE A 178 4.78 5.76 0.33
C ILE A 178 3.33 6.21 0.15
N THR A 179 3.07 7.08 -0.84
CA THR A 179 1.71 7.56 -1.13
C THR A 179 0.80 6.43 -1.55
N ILE A 180 1.24 5.54 -2.45
CA ILE A 180 0.48 4.36 -2.86
C ILE A 180 0.19 3.45 -1.67
N SER A 181 1.14 3.26 -0.75
CA SER A 181 0.94 2.39 0.43
C SER A 181 -0.12 2.88 1.43
N LYS A 182 -0.50 4.16 1.36
CA LYS A 182 -1.56 4.75 2.19
C LYS A 182 -2.95 4.43 1.68
N LEU A 183 -3.10 3.98 0.44
CA LEU A 183 -4.38 3.52 -0.11
C LEU A 183 -4.89 2.32 0.69
N SER A 184 -6.18 2.25 0.95
CA SER A 184 -6.82 1.07 1.53
C SER A 184 -6.78 -0.11 0.54
N TRP A 185 -7.05 -1.32 1.02
CA TRP A 185 -7.20 -2.48 0.13
C TRP A 185 -8.39 -2.29 -0.83
N ASP A 186 -9.50 -1.74 -0.34
CA ASP A 186 -10.67 -1.42 -1.18
C ASP A 186 -10.35 -0.37 -2.27
N GLU A 187 -9.52 0.64 -1.96
CA GLU A 187 -9.07 1.63 -2.96
C GLU A 187 -8.16 0.99 -4.02
N ILE A 188 -7.28 0.07 -3.62
CA ILE A 188 -6.44 -0.69 -4.56
C ILE A 188 -7.31 -1.54 -5.48
N ASP A 189 -8.26 -2.29 -4.94
CA ASP A 189 -9.19 -3.11 -5.72
C ASP A 189 -10.00 -2.25 -6.69
N TYR A 190 -10.48 -1.09 -6.24
CA TYR A 190 -11.18 -0.14 -7.10
C TYR A 190 -10.30 0.36 -8.26
N ILE A 191 -9.03 0.69 -8.01
CA ILE A 191 -8.08 1.11 -9.06
C ILE A 191 -7.85 -0.03 -10.06
N ILE A 192 -7.65 -1.26 -9.57
CA ILE A 192 -7.46 -2.43 -10.43
C ILE A 192 -8.66 -2.60 -11.36
N ILE A 193 -9.88 -2.57 -10.82
CA ILE A 193 -11.11 -2.68 -11.60
C ILE A 193 -11.20 -1.54 -12.64
N ALA A 194 -10.92 -0.30 -12.23
CA ALA A 194 -11.00 0.86 -13.12
C ALA A 194 -9.98 0.80 -14.28
N CYS A 195 -8.77 0.29 -14.04
CA CYS A 195 -7.71 0.22 -15.04
C CYS A 195 -7.81 -1.03 -15.95
N THR A 196 -8.54 -2.07 -15.53
CA THR A 196 -8.67 -3.34 -16.27
C THR A 196 -10.03 -3.53 -16.93
N ALA A 197 -11.03 -2.71 -16.59
CA ALA A 197 -12.34 -2.73 -17.24
C ALA A 197 -12.18 -2.49 -18.76
N PRO A 198 -12.82 -3.30 -19.62
CA PRO A 198 -12.85 -3.04 -21.04
C PRO A 198 -13.52 -1.68 -21.24
N ARG A 199 -12.79 -0.69 -21.80
CA ARG A 199 -13.41 0.52 -22.29
C ARG A 199 -14.45 0.09 -23.31
N SER A 200 -15.72 0.37 -23.04
CA SER A 200 -16.82 0.18 -23.97
C SER A 200 -16.42 0.86 -25.28
N ARG A 201 -15.88 0.11 -26.24
CA ARG A 201 -15.66 0.62 -27.58
C ARG A 201 -17.05 0.76 -28.17
N ASP A 202 -17.30 1.95 -28.68
CA ASP A 202 -18.49 2.30 -29.42
C ASP A 202 -18.87 1.16 -30.37
N LEU A 203 -20.07 0.62 -30.15
CA LEU A 203 -20.83 -0.05 -31.19
C LEU A 203 -21.16 1.01 -32.24
N THR A 204 -20.23 1.28 -33.14
CA THR A 204 -20.51 1.97 -34.39
C THR A 204 -20.01 1.13 -35.55
N SER A 205 -21.01 0.63 -36.29
CA SER A 205 -21.01 -0.05 -37.59
C SER A 205 -20.94 -1.57 -37.55
#